data_AF-A0A2Z3H879-F1
#
_entry.id   AF-A0A2Z3H879-F1
#
_cell.length_a   1.000
_cell.length_b   1.000
_cell.length_c   1.000
_cell.angle_alpha   90.00
_cell.angle_beta   90.00
_cell.angle_gamma   90.00
#
_symmetry.space_group_name_H-M   'P 1'
#
loop_
_entity.id
_entity.type
_entity.pdbx_description
1 polymer ?
#
loop_
_entity_poly.entity_id
_entity_poly.type
_entity_poly.pdbx_seq_one_letter_code
_entity_poly.pdbx_strand_id
1 'polypeptide(L)'
;MPRTLLVLAALICAAGLGRGADPAPPAGNWKLTLPISRGEETTMLISFAEKDGKWTAEYLGASDELKIKPAVTGVSVSGDRVSFTLGVTDREIVNFDGQLTKDKKKLNGSLSVVGGRLQLTTLYPTKLAKLTDPFEVAREALAQTDDGPELFNAAFQVLAQAADKKVPAGEVRGVVERVNKSAALFGPRWEREVTLRTVELLADQAGLADLAVAQAKRAERLLTDDDTAAARIEVLEALVRTLQKAGKPDDAKTYQAQLTKLELRDFVEYSKTSPPFKAEPFAGRKAKSDRAAVVEVFTGAECPPCVGVDLAFDGLLKAYKPADVVLLQYHFHVPGPDPLTSPDGMDRAEYYGDQIRGAPTLFISGKLGTASGGAAADSEKFYKQFRTTLDDLLEKPAGVKLSLAVTKGEKGAFEAKAKVSDLEAPGEKVRLRFALVEERVRYTGGNGIRYHHMVVRAMPGGAKGFALAKKDHEQAVAIDPEAVKASLVKYLDDFAKSESPFPRGARPLALKNLKLVALVQNDATKEILHAVQADLDGK
;
A
#
# COMPACT_ATOMS: atom_id res chain seq x y z
N MET A 1 -46.94 81.67 -40.32
CA MET A 1 -46.22 80.97 -41.42
C MET A 1 -44.79 80.70 -40.97
N PRO A 2 -44.14 79.56 -41.26
CA PRO A 2 -44.55 78.15 -41.29
C PRO A 2 -43.87 77.34 -40.14
N ARG A 3 -44.48 76.31 -39.53
CA ARG A 3 -44.46 74.87 -39.89
C ARG A 3 -43.08 74.27 -40.19
N THR A 4 -42.59 73.39 -39.31
CA THR A 4 -41.92 72.15 -39.72
C THR A 4 -42.12 71.05 -38.67
N LEU A 5 -42.81 69.98 -39.08
CA LEU A 5 -42.88 68.69 -38.40
C LEU A 5 -41.48 68.07 -38.32
N LEU A 6 -41.15 67.39 -37.23
CA LEU A 6 -40.25 66.24 -37.30
C LEU A 6 -40.83 65.06 -36.53
N VAL A 7 -40.82 63.92 -37.21
CA VAL A 7 -41.50 62.68 -36.93
C VAL A 7 -40.82 61.91 -35.79
N LEU A 8 -41.64 61.39 -34.87
CA LEU A 8 -41.28 60.47 -33.81
C LEU A 8 -40.99 59.09 -34.43
N ALA A 9 -39.73 58.66 -34.49
CA ALA A 9 -39.35 57.29 -34.82
C ALA A 9 -39.05 56.52 -33.52
N ALA A 10 -40.02 55.75 -33.06
CA ALA A 10 -39.83 54.78 -31.99
C ALA A 10 -39.08 53.55 -32.53
N LEU A 11 -37.79 53.43 -32.21
CA LEU A 11 -37.05 52.17 -32.37
C LEU A 11 -37.37 51.26 -31.17
N ILE A 12 -38.18 50.24 -31.41
CA ILE A 12 -38.33 49.10 -30.49
C ILE A 12 -37.09 48.22 -30.67
N CYS A 13 -36.10 48.38 -29.78
CA CYS A 13 -35.03 47.41 -29.63
C CYS A 13 -35.53 46.23 -28.78
N ALA A 14 -36.10 45.22 -29.43
CA ALA A 14 -36.28 43.91 -28.82
C ALA A 14 -34.92 43.19 -28.80
N ALA A 15 -34.13 43.45 -27.74
CA ALA A 15 -32.97 42.64 -27.42
C ALA A 15 -33.44 41.30 -26.80
N GLY A 16 -33.87 40.37 -27.65
CA GLY A 16 -33.99 38.97 -27.28
C GLY A 16 -32.59 38.36 -27.19
N LEU A 17 -31.99 38.39 -26.00
CA LEU A 17 -30.87 37.52 -25.65
C LEU A 17 -31.37 36.07 -25.63
N GLY A 18 -31.39 35.44 -26.79
CA GLY A 18 -31.51 34.00 -26.90
C GLY A 18 -30.28 33.36 -26.25
N ARG A 19 -30.46 32.74 -25.08
CA ARG A 19 -29.60 31.64 -24.65
C ARG A 19 -29.65 30.62 -25.79
N GLY A 20 -28.55 30.40 -26.49
CA GLY A 20 -28.46 29.34 -27.48
C GLY A 20 -28.89 28.04 -26.81
N ALA A 21 -29.95 27.41 -27.35
CA ALA A 21 -30.37 26.10 -26.88
C ALA A 21 -29.21 25.13 -27.11
N ASP A 22 -28.94 24.27 -26.12
CA ASP A 22 -27.98 23.18 -26.31
C ASP A 22 -28.39 22.37 -27.57
N PRO A 23 -27.43 21.99 -28.42
CA PRO A 23 -27.71 21.19 -29.61
C PRO A 23 -28.52 19.94 -29.27
N ALA A 24 -29.50 19.59 -30.10
CA ALA A 24 -30.30 18.39 -29.88
C ALA A 24 -29.41 17.12 -29.95
N PRO A 25 -29.52 16.18 -28.98
CA PRO A 25 -28.82 14.91 -29.05
C PRO A 25 -29.08 14.19 -30.39
N PRO A 26 -28.07 13.52 -30.99
CA PRO A 26 -26.78 13.16 -30.38
C PRO A 26 -25.66 14.22 -30.47
N ALA A 27 -25.93 15.46 -30.89
CA ALA A 27 -24.87 16.47 -30.96
C ALA A 27 -24.21 16.73 -29.59
N GLY A 28 -22.87 16.87 -29.58
CA GLY A 28 -22.05 17.01 -28.38
C GLY A 28 -21.05 15.86 -28.19
N ASN A 29 -20.38 15.83 -27.02
CA ASN A 29 -19.34 14.86 -26.72
C ASN A 29 -19.91 13.63 -26.00
N TRP A 30 -19.35 12.46 -26.32
CA TRP A 30 -19.77 11.16 -25.79
C TRP A 30 -18.57 10.30 -25.43
N LYS A 31 -18.68 9.59 -24.31
CA LYS A 31 -17.72 8.57 -23.86
C LYS A 31 -18.14 7.21 -24.38
N LEU A 32 -17.24 6.53 -25.08
CA LEU A 32 -17.38 5.16 -25.58
C LEU A 32 -16.34 4.27 -24.91
N THR A 33 -16.76 3.28 -24.14
CA THR A 33 -15.85 2.28 -23.56
C THR A 33 -15.68 1.09 -24.50
N LEU A 34 -14.43 0.74 -24.79
CA LEU A 34 -14.03 -0.31 -25.72
C LEU A 34 -13.14 -1.33 -25.02
N PRO A 35 -13.40 -2.65 -25.19
CA PRO A 35 -12.44 -3.67 -24.78
C PRO A 35 -11.26 -3.67 -25.76
N ILE A 36 -10.04 -3.51 -25.25
CA ILE A 36 -8.80 -3.51 -26.05
C ILE A 36 -8.01 -4.81 -25.89
N SER A 37 -8.18 -5.51 -24.76
CA SER A 37 -7.60 -6.82 -24.52
C SER A 37 -8.42 -7.59 -23.47
N ARG A 38 -7.98 -8.78 -23.05
CA ARG A 38 -8.74 -9.61 -22.10
C ARG A 38 -8.71 -8.98 -20.70
N GLY A 39 -9.79 -8.27 -20.36
CA GLY A 39 -9.93 -7.59 -19.07
C GLY A 39 -9.39 -6.16 -19.05
N GLU A 40 -8.96 -5.62 -20.19
CA GLU A 40 -8.57 -4.21 -20.34
C GLU A 40 -9.58 -3.48 -21.22
N GLU A 41 -10.00 -2.31 -20.75
CA GLU A 41 -10.92 -1.42 -21.44
C GLU A 41 -10.30 -0.02 -21.56
N THR A 42 -10.59 0.69 -22.66
CA THR A 42 -10.25 2.09 -22.84
C THR A 42 -11.51 2.91 -23.09
N THR A 43 -11.57 4.13 -22.56
CA THR A 43 -12.67 5.06 -22.82
C THR A 43 -12.23 6.07 -23.88
N MET A 44 -12.94 6.12 -25.01
CA MET A 44 -12.75 7.11 -26.06
C MET A 44 -13.76 8.26 -25.96
N LEU A 45 -13.33 9.45 -26.37
CA LEU A 45 -14.16 10.64 -26.47
C LEU A 45 -14.48 10.93 -27.93
N ILE A 46 -15.75 10.93 -28.27
CA ILE A 46 -16.26 11.19 -29.63
C ILE A 46 -17.20 12.39 -29.58
N SER A 47 -16.96 13.39 -30.42
CA SER A 47 -17.85 14.52 -30.61
C SER A 47 -18.72 14.30 -31.84
N PHE A 48 -20.02 14.55 -31.75
CA PHE A 48 -20.93 14.59 -32.90
C PHE A 48 -21.38 16.02 -33.17
N ALA A 49 -21.40 16.39 -34.43
CA ALA A 49 -21.90 17.69 -34.89
C ALA A 49 -22.83 17.52 -36.10
N GLU A 50 -23.91 18.29 -36.11
CA GLU A 50 -24.84 18.39 -37.23
C GLU A 50 -24.69 19.76 -37.88
N LYS A 51 -24.61 19.77 -39.21
CA LYS A 51 -24.63 20.98 -40.01
C LYS A 51 -25.35 20.72 -41.32
N ASP A 52 -26.36 21.52 -41.63
CA ASP A 52 -27.12 21.49 -42.89
C ASP A 52 -27.70 20.09 -43.23
N GLY A 53 -28.19 19.36 -42.21
CA GLY A 53 -28.75 18.01 -42.32
C GLY A 53 -27.70 16.90 -42.37
N LYS A 54 -26.40 17.23 -42.31
CA LYS A 54 -25.30 16.27 -42.38
C LYS A 54 -24.62 16.10 -41.02
N TRP A 55 -24.48 14.84 -40.60
CA TRP A 55 -23.79 14.49 -39.38
C TRP A 55 -22.30 14.21 -39.63
N THR A 56 -21.49 14.68 -38.70
CA THR A 56 -20.05 14.43 -38.63
C THR A 56 -19.69 14.02 -37.22
N ALA A 57 -18.57 13.31 -37.08
CA ALA A 57 -18.03 12.97 -35.78
C ALA A 57 -16.50 13.08 -35.77
N GLU A 58 -15.96 13.40 -34.61
CA GLU A 58 -14.52 13.59 -34.41
C GLU A 58 -14.07 12.83 -33.16
N TYR A 59 -12.92 12.16 -33.26
CA TYR A 59 -12.22 11.59 -32.12
C TYR A 59 -11.45 12.69 -31.40
N LEU A 60 -11.79 12.93 -30.13
CA LEU A 60 -11.17 13.98 -29.32
C LEU A 60 -10.05 13.47 -28.40
N GLY A 61 -10.04 12.18 -28.09
CA GLY A 61 -9.05 11.58 -27.18
C GLY A 61 -9.50 10.27 -26.56
N ALA A 62 -8.65 9.68 -25.72
CA ALA A 62 -8.94 8.47 -24.95
C ALA A 62 -8.38 8.59 -23.52
N SER A 63 -8.82 7.71 -22.62
CA SER A 63 -8.26 7.55 -21.27
C SER A 63 -6.82 7.08 -21.30
N ASP A 64 -6.46 6.28 -22.30
CA ASP A 64 -5.12 5.73 -22.49
C ASP A 64 -4.45 6.36 -23.70
N GLU A 65 -3.12 6.51 -23.65
CA GLU A 65 -2.36 7.04 -24.78
C GLU A 65 -2.34 6.04 -25.93
N LEU A 66 -3.08 6.35 -27.00
CA LEU A 66 -3.10 5.54 -28.21
C LEU A 66 -1.93 5.91 -29.10
N LYS A 67 -1.10 4.91 -29.45
CA LYS A 67 0.03 5.08 -30.39
C LYS A 67 -0.40 5.61 -31.76
N ILE A 68 -1.61 5.27 -32.19
CA ILE A 68 -2.20 5.76 -33.42
C ILE A 68 -3.63 6.21 -33.13
N LYS A 69 -3.94 7.45 -33.51
CA LYS A 69 -5.27 8.05 -33.30
C LYS A 69 -6.26 7.51 -34.34
N PRO A 70 -7.44 7.04 -33.92
CA PRO A 70 -8.47 6.61 -34.86
C PRO A 70 -9.13 7.81 -35.54
N ALA A 71 -9.53 7.63 -36.80
CA ALA A 71 -10.44 8.51 -37.51
C ALA A 71 -11.87 7.99 -37.36
N VAL A 72 -12.84 8.90 -37.23
CA VAL A 72 -14.27 8.56 -37.23
C VAL A 72 -14.82 8.77 -38.64
N THR A 73 -15.39 7.72 -39.22
CA THR A 73 -15.95 7.71 -40.57
C THR A 73 -17.34 7.06 -40.57
N GLY A 74 -18.05 7.09 -41.70
CA GLY A 74 -19.33 6.39 -41.84
C GLY A 74 -20.44 6.86 -40.91
N VAL A 75 -20.37 8.10 -40.42
CA VAL A 75 -21.32 8.64 -39.43
C VAL A 75 -22.71 8.78 -40.06
N SER A 76 -23.70 8.12 -39.45
CA SER A 76 -25.11 8.18 -39.85
C SER A 76 -25.98 8.34 -38.63
N VAL A 77 -26.92 9.28 -38.69
CA VAL A 77 -27.95 9.49 -37.67
C VAL A 77 -29.30 9.51 -38.37
N SER A 78 -30.17 8.57 -38.00
CA SER A 78 -31.51 8.43 -38.57
C SER A 78 -32.53 8.26 -37.44
N GLY A 79 -33.26 9.34 -37.15
CA GLY A 79 -34.07 9.44 -35.95
C GLY A 79 -33.20 9.26 -34.70
N ASP A 80 -33.52 8.25 -33.89
CA ASP A 80 -32.80 7.92 -32.67
C ASP A 80 -31.67 6.89 -32.89
N ARG A 81 -31.45 6.41 -34.13
CA ARG A 81 -30.37 5.46 -34.45
C ARG A 81 -29.10 6.22 -34.84
N VAL A 82 -27.96 5.83 -34.28
CA VAL A 82 -26.63 6.38 -34.57
C VAL A 82 -25.70 5.24 -34.96
N SER A 83 -24.98 5.38 -36.07
CA SER A 83 -23.90 4.47 -36.44
C SER A 83 -22.66 5.23 -36.91
N PHE A 84 -21.49 4.65 -36.71
CA PHE A 84 -20.21 5.18 -37.19
C PHE A 84 -19.14 4.08 -37.15
N THR A 85 -18.02 4.36 -37.79
CA THR A 85 -16.84 3.50 -37.85
C THR A 85 -15.63 4.22 -37.28
N LEU A 86 -14.80 3.50 -36.52
CA LEU A 86 -13.46 3.94 -36.12
C LEU A 86 -12.43 3.17 -36.92
N GLY A 87 -11.51 3.88 -37.57
CA GLY A 87 -10.44 3.27 -38.37
C GLY A 87 -9.06 3.87 -38.09
N VAL A 88 -8.02 3.10 -38.39
CA VAL A 88 -6.62 3.52 -38.30
C VAL A 88 -5.91 3.09 -39.58
N THR A 89 -5.16 4.01 -40.21
CA THR A 89 -4.35 3.74 -41.42
C THR A 89 -5.14 2.95 -42.47
N ASP A 90 -6.31 3.47 -42.85
CA ASP A 90 -7.26 2.92 -43.83
C ASP A 90 -7.88 1.55 -43.50
N ARG A 91 -7.72 1.07 -42.26
CA ARG A 91 -8.37 -0.15 -41.77
C ARG A 91 -9.46 0.18 -40.76
N GLU A 92 -10.66 -0.35 -40.97
CA GLU A 92 -11.73 -0.31 -39.97
C GLU A 92 -11.39 -1.21 -38.77
N ILE A 93 -11.52 -0.64 -37.58
CA ILE A 93 -11.22 -1.32 -36.31
C ILE A 93 -12.49 -1.50 -35.49
N VAL A 94 -13.38 -0.50 -35.45
CA VAL A 94 -14.64 -0.61 -34.71
C VAL A 94 -15.78 -0.19 -35.61
N ASN A 95 -16.83 -1.01 -35.66
CA ASN A 95 -18.12 -0.63 -36.24
C ASN A 95 -19.14 -0.54 -35.12
N PHE A 96 -19.73 0.64 -34.93
CA PHE A 96 -20.71 0.91 -33.89
C PHE A 96 -22.10 1.14 -34.49
N ASP A 97 -23.12 0.58 -33.84
CA ASP A 97 -24.53 0.86 -34.11
C ASP A 97 -25.30 0.94 -32.80
N GLY A 98 -26.04 2.03 -32.58
CA GLY A 98 -26.74 2.25 -31.32
C GLY A 98 -28.01 3.06 -31.45
N GLN A 99 -28.78 3.03 -30.37
CA GLN A 99 -30.09 3.63 -30.22
C GLN A 99 -30.08 4.60 -29.04
N LEU A 100 -30.42 5.85 -29.28
CA LEU A 100 -30.57 6.87 -28.25
C LEU A 100 -31.75 6.49 -27.35
N THR A 101 -31.54 6.53 -26.03
CA THR A 101 -32.60 6.25 -25.06
C THR A 101 -33.67 7.35 -25.08
N LYS A 102 -34.90 7.03 -24.67
CA LYS A 102 -36.02 7.99 -24.66
C LYS A 102 -35.74 9.23 -23.81
N ASP A 103 -34.98 9.07 -22.72
CA ASP A 103 -34.54 10.17 -21.86
C ASP A 103 -33.32 10.92 -22.40
N LYS A 104 -32.77 10.47 -23.54
CA LYS A 104 -31.59 11.00 -24.23
C LYS A 104 -30.32 11.01 -23.38
N LYS A 105 -30.28 10.22 -22.31
CA LYS A 105 -29.15 10.18 -21.39
C LYS A 105 -28.08 9.16 -21.78
N LYS A 106 -28.38 8.22 -22.67
CA LYS A 106 -27.45 7.17 -23.11
C LYS A 106 -27.71 6.76 -24.55
N LEU A 107 -26.69 6.19 -25.19
CA LEU A 107 -26.76 5.56 -26.51
C LEU A 107 -26.46 4.07 -26.30
N ASN A 108 -27.50 3.24 -26.27
CA ASN A 108 -27.35 1.78 -26.11
C ASN A 108 -26.97 1.19 -27.46
N GLY A 109 -25.80 0.56 -27.55
CA GLY A 109 -25.30 0.10 -28.83
C GLY A 109 -24.63 -1.26 -28.79
N SER A 110 -24.24 -1.67 -29.99
CA SER A 110 -23.40 -2.84 -30.22
C SER A 110 -22.21 -2.44 -31.05
N LEU A 111 -21.09 -3.12 -30.83
CA LEU A 111 -19.86 -2.90 -31.58
C LEU A 111 -19.23 -4.21 -32.01
N SER A 112 -18.50 -4.18 -33.12
CA SER A 112 -17.57 -5.25 -33.53
C SER A 112 -16.16 -4.66 -33.57
N VAL A 113 -15.22 -5.31 -32.89
CA VAL A 113 -13.79 -4.94 -32.90
C VAL A 113 -13.05 -5.86 -33.87
N VAL A 114 -12.45 -5.30 -34.93
CA VAL A 114 -11.68 -6.00 -35.98
C VAL A 114 -12.43 -7.20 -36.59
N GLY A 115 -13.73 -7.02 -36.86
CA GLY A 115 -14.59 -8.08 -37.41
C GLY A 115 -14.90 -9.22 -36.43
N GLY A 116 -14.61 -9.04 -35.13
CA GLY A 116 -14.99 -9.96 -34.07
C GLY A 116 -16.50 -10.01 -33.83
N ARG A 117 -16.91 -10.84 -32.87
CA ARG A 117 -18.32 -10.95 -32.46
C ARG A 117 -18.86 -9.60 -31.98
N LEU A 118 -20.15 -9.36 -32.23
CA LEU A 118 -20.85 -8.21 -31.66
C LEU A 118 -20.81 -8.25 -30.13
N GLN A 119 -20.46 -7.12 -29.53
CA GLN A 119 -20.45 -6.88 -28.10
C GLN A 119 -21.37 -5.72 -27.78
N LEU A 120 -22.05 -5.77 -26.63
CA LEU A 120 -22.88 -4.68 -26.16
C LEU A 120 -22.02 -3.58 -25.54
N THR A 121 -22.41 -2.33 -25.75
CA THR A 121 -21.78 -1.16 -25.12
C THR A 121 -22.83 -0.08 -24.86
N THR A 122 -22.43 0.98 -24.18
CA THR A 122 -23.27 2.16 -23.96
C THR A 122 -22.41 3.41 -24.05
N LEU A 123 -22.83 4.39 -24.84
CA LEU A 123 -22.22 5.71 -24.84
C LEU A 123 -22.94 6.62 -23.84
N TYR A 124 -22.14 7.41 -23.13
CA TYR A 124 -22.62 8.38 -22.15
C TYR A 124 -22.26 9.79 -22.61
N PRO A 125 -23.22 10.74 -22.59
CA PRO A 125 -22.92 12.12 -22.94
C PRO A 125 -21.94 12.69 -21.91
N THR A 126 -21.06 13.58 -22.34
CA THR A 126 -20.06 14.21 -21.48
C THR A 126 -19.88 15.67 -21.84
N LYS A 127 -19.58 16.48 -20.83
CA LYS A 127 -19.19 17.90 -21.00
C LYS A 127 -17.68 18.06 -21.10
N LEU A 128 -16.92 16.97 -20.94
CA LEU A 128 -15.47 16.99 -21.01
C LEU A 128 -15.02 17.19 -22.45
N ALA A 129 -14.07 18.10 -22.65
CA ALA A 129 -13.40 18.29 -23.94
C ALA A 129 -12.23 17.31 -24.14
N LYS A 130 -11.74 16.70 -23.06
CA LYS A 130 -10.60 15.77 -23.04
C LYS A 130 -10.73 14.81 -21.86
N LEU A 131 -10.11 13.63 -21.95
CA LEU A 131 -10.11 12.60 -20.90
C LEU A 131 -8.79 12.54 -20.11
N THR A 132 -7.91 13.53 -20.29
CA THR A 132 -6.56 13.53 -19.72
C THR A 132 -6.48 14.01 -18.28
N ASP A 133 -7.57 14.53 -17.69
CA ASP A 133 -7.64 14.86 -16.27
C ASP A 133 -8.52 13.83 -15.54
N PRO A 134 -7.92 12.82 -14.87
CA PRO A 134 -8.67 11.77 -14.18
C PRO A 134 -9.65 12.31 -13.15
N PHE A 135 -9.36 13.46 -12.54
CA PHE A 135 -10.26 14.07 -11.56
C PHE A 135 -11.57 14.53 -12.19
N GLU A 136 -11.52 15.23 -13.32
CA GLU A 136 -12.73 15.73 -14.00
C GLU A 136 -13.55 14.57 -14.60
N VAL A 137 -12.87 13.52 -15.07
CA VAL A 137 -13.51 12.26 -15.49
C VAL A 137 -14.27 11.62 -14.32
N ALA A 138 -13.61 11.48 -13.17
CA ALA A 138 -14.22 10.91 -11.97
C ALA A 138 -15.39 11.75 -11.44
N ARG A 139 -15.24 13.08 -11.46
CA ARG A 139 -16.26 14.01 -10.98
C ARG A 139 -17.52 13.97 -11.84
N GLU A 140 -17.38 13.90 -13.16
CA GLU A 140 -18.51 13.72 -14.06
C GLU A 140 -19.14 12.34 -13.90
N ALA A 141 -18.33 11.27 -13.82
CA ALA A 141 -18.84 9.92 -13.59
C ALA A 141 -19.65 9.85 -12.28
N LEU A 142 -19.16 10.46 -11.21
CA LEU A 142 -19.87 10.57 -9.94
C LEU A 142 -21.22 11.28 -10.10
N ALA A 143 -21.30 12.33 -10.92
CA ALA A 143 -22.57 13.03 -11.19
C ALA A 143 -23.56 12.20 -12.03
N GLN A 144 -23.08 11.20 -12.79
CA GLN A 144 -23.87 10.40 -13.72
C GLN A 144 -24.27 9.01 -13.17
N THR A 145 -23.59 8.55 -12.12
CA THR A 145 -23.83 7.24 -11.51
C THR A 145 -24.66 7.39 -10.24
N ASP A 146 -25.75 6.63 -10.12
CA ASP A 146 -26.65 6.69 -8.96
C ASP A 146 -26.26 5.75 -7.82
N ASP A 147 -25.83 4.53 -8.14
CA ASP A 147 -25.47 3.46 -7.21
C ASP A 147 -24.39 2.52 -7.78
N GLY A 148 -24.16 1.38 -7.11
CA GLY A 148 -23.24 0.35 -7.58
C GLY A 148 -21.75 0.63 -7.36
N PRO A 149 -20.87 -0.30 -7.78
CA PRO A 149 -19.41 -0.19 -7.64
C PRO A 149 -18.83 1.08 -8.29
N GLU A 150 -19.40 1.54 -9.40
CA GLU A 150 -18.97 2.70 -10.16
C GLU A 150 -19.09 3.99 -9.35
N LEU A 151 -20.11 4.10 -8.48
CA LEU A 151 -20.30 5.23 -7.58
C LEU A 151 -19.11 5.33 -6.62
N PHE A 152 -18.75 4.23 -5.98
CA PHE A 152 -17.65 4.18 -5.02
C PHE A 152 -16.31 4.49 -5.69
N ASN A 153 -16.04 3.89 -6.86
CA ASN A 153 -14.82 4.13 -7.61
C ASN A 153 -14.67 5.62 -8.00
N ALA A 154 -15.71 6.21 -8.59
CA ALA A 154 -15.70 7.62 -8.96
C ALA A 154 -15.56 8.53 -7.73
N ALA A 155 -16.29 8.25 -6.66
CA ALA A 155 -16.19 9.03 -5.42
C ALA A 155 -14.80 8.96 -4.79
N PHE A 156 -14.18 7.78 -4.71
CA PHE A 156 -12.83 7.66 -4.15
C PHE A 156 -11.78 8.39 -4.99
N GLN A 157 -11.90 8.39 -6.32
CA GLN A 157 -11.02 9.17 -7.20
C GLN A 157 -11.18 10.68 -7.00
N VAL A 158 -12.42 11.17 -6.83
CA VAL A 158 -12.68 12.58 -6.50
C VAL A 158 -12.13 12.93 -5.11
N LEU A 159 -12.44 12.11 -4.11
CA LEU A 159 -12.01 12.34 -2.73
C LEU A 159 -10.48 12.32 -2.62
N ALA A 160 -9.77 11.43 -3.32
CA ALA A 160 -8.31 11.33 -3.28
C ALA A 160 -7.57 12.60 -3.72
N GLN A 161 -8.19 13.45 -4.54
CA GLN A 161 -7.58 14.64 -5.12
C GLN A 161 -8.25 15.95 -4.66
N ALA A 162 -9.15 15.88 -3.67
CA ALA A 162 -10.03 16.98 -3.33
C ALA A 162 -9.28 18.26 -2.90
N ALA A 163 -8.26 18.15 -2.06
CA ALA A 163 -7.44 19.29 -1.63
C ALA A 163 -6.57 19.84 -2.76
N ASP A 164 -5.90 18.97 -3.52
CA ASP A 164 -5.03 19.36 -4.65
C ASP A 164 -5.81 20.11 -5.73
N LYS A 165 -7.05 19.66 -5.98
CA LYS A 165 -7.99 20.28 -6.92
C LYS A 165 -8.84 21.39 -6.28
N LYS A 166 -8.59 21.72 -5.00
CA LYS A 166 -9.25 22.78 -4.24
C LYS A 166 -10.78 22.68 -4.25
N VAL A 167 -11.30 21.46 -4.17
CA VAL A 167 -12.74 21.18 -4.09
C VAL A 167 -13.31 21.82 -2.81
N PRO A 168 -14.43 22.56 -2.89
CA PRO A 168 -15.04 23.16 -1.71
C PRO A 168 -15.39 22.11 -0.64
N ALA A 169 -15.08 22.38 0.63
CA ALA A 169 -15.32 21.43 1.73
C ALA A 169 -16.79 20.97 1.85
N GLY A 170 -17.76 21.81 1.45
CA GLY A 170 -19.17 21.43 1.38
C GLY A 170 -19.47 20.38 0.30
N GLU A 171 -18.81 20.47 -0.85
CA GLU A 171 -18.92 19.47 -1.92
C GLU A 171 -18.28 18.15 -1.49
N VAL A 172 -17.08 18.20 -0.90
CA VAL A 172 -16.41 17.00 -0.35
C VAL A 172 -17.31 16.29 0.67
N ARG A 173 -17.92 17.06 1.59
CA ARG A 173 -18.88 16.51 2.56
C ARG A 173 -20.09 15.86 1.88
N GLY A 174 -20.64 16.48 0.84
CA GLY A 174 -21.75 15.91 0.06
C GLY A 174 -21.38 14.58 -0.61
N VAL A 175 -20.16 14.46 -1.15
CA VAL A 175 -19.65 13.19 -1.71
C VAL A 175 -19.55 12.12 -0.62
N VAL A 176 -18.96 12.45 0.53
CA VAL A 176 -18.84 11.52 1.66
C VAL A 176 -20.20 11.06 2.18
N GLU A 177 -21.17 11.96 2.33
CA GLU A 177 -22.53 11.62 2.75
C GLU A 177 -23.21 10.68 1.78
N ARG A 178 -23.07 10.94 0.47
CA ARG A 178 -23.61 10.09 -0.58
C ARG A 178 -23.02 8.69 -0.55
N VAL A 179 -21.69 8.61 -0.46
CA VAL A 179 -20.96 7.33 -0.38
C VAL A 179 -21.37 6.54 0.86
N ASN A 180 -21.47 7.19 2.03
CA ASN A 180 -21.93 6.54 3.25
C ASN A 180 -23.36 6.01 3.14
N LYS A 181 -24.28 6.81 2.59
CA LYS A 181 -25.67 6.41 2.38
C LYS A 181 -25.76 5.19 1.45
N SER A 182 -25.01 5.19 0.35
CA SER A 182 -24.97 4.06 -0.57
C SER A 182 -24.31 2.84 0.06
N ALA A 183 -23.25 3.00 0.87
CA ALA A 183 -22.55 1.89 1.52
C ALA A 183 -23.44 1.14 2.52
N ALA A 184 -24.30 1.86 3.25
CA ALA A 184 -25.25 1.27 4.19
C ALA A 184 -26.19 0.23 3.53
N LEU A 185 -26.44 0.33 2.22
CA LEU A 185 -27.28 -0.61 1.47
C LEU A 185 -26.64 -1.99 1.29
N PHE A 186 -25.32 -2.12 1.51
CA PHE A 186 -24.57 -3.38 1.36
C PHE A 186 -24.20 -4.02 2.71
N GLY A 187 -24.73 -3.48 3.81
CA GLY A 187 -24.53 -4.01 5.16
C GLY A 187 -23.29 -3.47 5.90
N PRO A 188 -23.17 -3.79 7.21
CA PRO A 188 -22.26 -3.10 8.13
C PRO A 188 -20.77 -3.31 7.79
N ARG A 189 -20.41 -4.48 7.24
CA ARG A 189 -19.03 -4.77 6.84
C ARG A 189 -18.57 -3.84 5.71
N TRP A 190 -19.39 -3.67 4.68
CA TRP A 190 -19.07 -2.78 3.56
C TRP A 190 -19.13 -1.32 3.98
N GLU A 191 -20.12 -0.95 4.80
CA GLU A 191 -20.23 0.41 5.34
C GLU A 191 -18.98 0.83 6.11
N ARG A 192 -18.45 -0.07 6.95
CA ARG A 192 -17.19 0.18 7.67
C ARG A 192 -15.99 0.29 6.73
N GLU A 193 -15.85 -0.61 5.77
CA GLU A 193 -14.77 -0.59 4.76
C GLU A 193 -14.73 0.75 4.02
N VAL A 194 -15.88 1.18 3.49
CA VAL A 194 -16.01 2.45 2.79
C VAL A 194 -15.71 3.64 3.71
N THR A 195 -16.15 3.58 4.96
CA THR A 195 -15.86 4.63 5.95
C THR A 195 -14.35 4.73 6.21
N LEU A 196 -13.67 3.61 6.42
CA LEU A 196 -12.22 3.56 6.66
C LEU A 196 -11.43 4.04 5.44
N ARG A 197 -11.79 3.60 4.23
CA ARG A 197 -11.16 4.10 3.00
C ARG A 197 -11.33 5.61 2.85
N THR A 198 -12.50 6.14 3.22
CA THR A 198 -12.74 7.59 3.24
C THR A 198 -11.85 8.30 4.26
N VAL A 199 -11.64 7.72 5.45
CA VAL A 199 -10.68 8.26 6.44
C VAL A 199 -9.28 8.36 5.84
N GLU A 200 -8.81 7.29 5.19
CA GLU A 200 -7.47 7.24 4.59
C GLU A 200 -7.28 8.29 3.51
N LEU A 201 -8.27 8.45 2.61
CA LEU A 201 -8.20 9.45 1.55
C LEU A 201 -8.16 10.88 2.12
N LEU A 202 -8.91 11.17 3.18
CA LEU A 202 -9.06 12.53 3.69
C LEU A 202 -8.01 12.95 4.72
N ALA A 203 -7.43 12.00 5.48
CA ALA A 203 -6.59 12.30 6.65
C ALA A 203 -5.30 13.06 6.30
N ASP A 204 -4.77 12.87 5.08
CA ASP A 204 -3.53 13.50 4.61
C ASP A 204 -3.77 14.75 3.75
N GLN A 205 -5.02 15.18 3.61
CA GLN A 205 -5.38 16.31 2.78
C GLN A 205 -5.58 17.59 3.59
N ALA A 206 -4.88 18.65 3.17
CA ALA A 206 -4.96 19.95 3.81
C ALA A 206 -6.41 20.47 3.84
N GLY A 207 -6.87 20.88 5.03
CA GLY A 207 -8.22 21.41 5.23
C GLY A 207 -9.33 20.36 5.39
N LEU A 208 -9.02 19.05 5.32
CA LEU A 208 -10.02 17.98 5.42
C LEU A 208 -9.88 17.11 6.69
N ALA A 209 -8.93 17.44 7.57
CA ALA A 209 -8.65 16.67 8.79
C ALA A 209 -9.87 16.48 9.71
N ASP A 210 -10.70 17.51 9.92
CA ASP A 210 -11.90 17.39 10.74
C ASP A 210 -12.95 16.44 10.13
N LEU A 211 -13.07 16.43 8.80
CA LEU A 211 -13.96 15.50 8.10
C LEU A 211 -13.42 14.06 8.22
N ALA A 212 -12.11 13.86 8.10
CA ALA A 212 -11.47 12.57 8.33
C ALA A 212 -11.72 12.07 9.76
N VAL A 213 -11.56 12.92 10.78
CA VAL A 213 -11.87 12.58 12.19
C VAL A 213 -13.34 12.19 12.35
N ALA A 214 -14.27 12.91 11.71
CA ALA A 214 -15.69 12.58 11.75
C ALA A 214 -15.99 11.21 11.14
N GLN A 215 -15.32 10.84 10.04
CA GLN A 215 -15.42 9.50 9.45
C GLN A 215 -14.78 8.43 10.34
N ALA A 216 -13.65 8.71 10.98
CA ALA A 216 -13.03 7.74 11.88
C ALA A 216 -13.91 7.45 13.12
N LYS A 217 -14.56 8.48 13.67
CA LYS A 217 -15.58 8.31 14.72
C LYS A 217 -16.87 7.65 14.21
N ARG A 218 -17.19 7.76 12.92
CA ARG A 218 -18.27 6.97 12.30
C ARG A 218 -17.88 5.49 12.26
N ALA A 219 -16.68 5.16 11.81
CA ALA A 219 -16.20 3.78 11.73
C ALA A 219 -16.22 3.10 13.11
N GLU A 220 -15.85 3.83 14.18
CA GLU A 220 -15.93 3.33 15.56
C GLU A 220 -17.36 3.05 16.01
N ARG A 221 -18.32 3.93 15.70
CA ARG A 221 -19.75 3.72 16.00
C ARG A 221 -20.41 2.59 15.19
N LEU A 222 -19.81 2.20 14.07
CA LEU A 222 -20.27 1.06 13.26
C LEU A 222 -19.80 -0.29 13.83
N LEU A 223 -18.91 -0.30 14.83
CA LEU A 223 -18.50 -1.52 15.50
C LEU A 223 -19.63 -2.07 16.37
N THR A 224 -19.85 -3.38 16.31
CA THR A 224 -20.80 -4.11 17.17
C THR A 224 -20.08 -5.14 18.04
N ASP A 225 -20.82 -5.73 18.99
CA ASP A 225 -20.30 -6.81 19.85
C ASP A 225 -19.87 -8.07 19.10
N ASP A 226 -20.42 -8.28 17.90
CA ASP A 226 -20.09 -9.41 17.02
C ASP A 226 -18.80 -9.18 16.22
N ASP A 227 -18.26 -7.96 16.18
CA ASP A 227 -17.04 -7.67 15.45
C ASP A 227 -15.81 -8.30 16.09
N THR A 228 -15.00 -8.92 15.23
CA THR A 228 -13.74 -9.55 15.62
C THR A 228 -12.77 -8.54 16.25
N ALA A 229 -11.85 -9.04 17.08
CA ALA A 229 -10.77 -8.22 17.63
C ALA A 229 -9.96 -7.51 16.53
N ALA A 230 -9.72 -8.18 15.39
CA ALA A 230 -9.00 -7.60 14.26
C ALA A 230 -9.71 -6.38 13.67
N ALA A 231 -11.03 -6.46 13.44
CA ALA A 231 -11.83 -5.35 12.90
C ALA A 231 -11.87 -4.16 13.87
N ARG A 232 -11.99 -4.43 15.19
CA ARG A 232 -11.95 -3.40 16.22
C ARG A 232 -10.58 -2.72 16.29
N ILE A 233 -9.49 -3.50 16.22
CA ILE A 233 -8.12 -2.98 16.20
C ILE A 233 -7.93 -2.04 15.00
N GLU A 234 -8.30 -2.47 13.80
CA GLU A 234 -8.14 -1.68 12.57
C GLU A 234 -8.84 -0.32 12.65
N VAL A 235 -10.09 -0.29 13.16
CA VAL A 235 -10.83 0.95 13.35
C VAL A 235 -10.19 1.86 14.40
N LEU A 236 -9.76 1.30 15.53
CA LEU A 236 -9.11 2.07 16.59
C LEU A 236 -7.74 2.62 16.13
N GLU A 237 -6.97 1.85 15.37
CA GLU A 237 -5.71 2.29 14.75
C GLU A 237 -5.95 3.47 13.79
N ALA A 238 -6.97 3.37 12.92
CA ALA A 238 -7.36 4.45 12.03
C ALA A 238 -7.79 5.71 12.79
N LEU A 239 -8.59 5.56 13.84
CA LEU A 239 -9.05 6.67 14.67
C LEU A 239 -7.91 7.37 15.42
N VAL A 240 -7.06 6.61 16.10
CA VAL A 240 -5.88 7.14 16.81
C VAL A 240 -4.99 7.91 15.85
N ARG A 241 -4.64 7.31 14.71
CA ARG A 241 -3.80 7.95 13.68
C ARG A 241 -4.42 9.24 13.17
N THR A 242 -5.71 9.22 12.87
CA THR A 242 -6.42 10.39 12.32
C THR A 242 -6.51 11.52 13.34
N LEU A 243 -6.77 11.21 14.61
CA LEU A 243 -6.77 12.20 15.69
C LEU A 243 -5.39 12.82 15.90
N GLN A 244 -4.32 12.01 15.87
CA GLN A 244 -2.95 12.50 15.97
C GLN A 244 -2.61 13.43 14.80
N LYS A 245 -2.90 13.03 13.55
CA LYS A 245 -2.67 13.86 12.35
C LYS A 245 -3.49 15.17 12.38
N ALA A 246 -4.70 15.14 12.93
CA ALA A 246 -5.54 16.31 13.09
C ALA A 246 -5.14 17.23 14.26
N GLY A 247 -3.99 16.98 14.92
CA GLY A 247 -3.52 17.79 16.05
C GLY A 247 -4.35 17.61 17.33
N LYS A 248 -5.03 16.47 17.48
CA LYS A 248 -5.88 16.12 18.64
C LYS A 248 -5.33 14.90 19.41
N PRO A 249 -4.08 14.93 19.90
CA PRO A 249 -3.46 13.78 20.57
C PRO A 249 -4.14 13.43 21.90
N ASP A 250 -4.73 14.40 22.60
CA ASP A 250 -5.44 14.16 23.86
C ASP A 250 -6.70 13.31 23.66
N ASP A 251 -7.49 13.59 22.61
CA ASP A 251 -8.63 12.77 22.20
C ASP A 251 -8.22 11.33 21.87
N ALA A 252 -6.99 11.13 21.36
CA ALA A 252 -6.49 9.82 20.96
C ALA A 252 -6.10 8.93 22.15
N LYS A 253 -5.82 9.50 23.34
CA LYS A 253 -5.27 8.76 24.50
C LYS A 253 -6.16 7.59 24.93
N THR A 254 -7.47 7.82 25.04
CA THR A 254 -8.42 6.78 25.47
C THR A 254 -8.47 5.63 24.47
N TYR A 255 -8.54 5.95 23.17
CA TYR A 255 -8.54 4.94 22.11
C TYR A 255 -7.21 4.19 22.03
N GLN A 256 -6.08 4.88 22.24
CA GLN A 256 -4.76 4.26 22.29
C GLN A 256 -4.63 3.25 23.44
N ALA A 257 -5.20 3.56 24.61
CA ALA A 257 -5.22 2.65 25.75
C ALA A 257 -6.08 1.40 25.46
N GLN A 258 -7.26 1.59 24.86
CA GLN A 258 -8.12 0.48 24.42
C GLN A 258 -7.42 -0.41 23.39
N LEU A 259 -6.81 0.21 22.38
CA LEU A 259 -6.05 -0.47 21.34
C LEU A 259 -4.93 -1.32 21.93
N THR A 260 -4.13 -0.75 22.83
CA THR A 260 -3.03 -1.47 23.49
C THR A 260 -3.53 -2.72 24.24
N LYS A 261 -4.62 -2.60 24.99
CA LYS A 261 -5.22 -3.73 25.70
C LYS A 261 -5.75 -4.79 24.74
N LEU A 262 -6.36 -4.37 23.64
CA LEU A 262 -6.96 -5.25 22.66
C LEU A 262 -5.90 -6.02 21.85
N GLU A 263 -4.83 -5.35 21.42
CA GLU A 263 -3.67 -5.96 20.76
C GLU A 263 -3.00 -7.01 21.64
N LEU A 264 -2.80 -6.72 22.94
CA LEU A 264 -2.24 -7.70 23.87
C LEU A 264 -3.10 -8.96 23.96
N ARG A 265 -4.43 -8.80 24.08
CA ARG A 265 -5.36 -9.94 24.10
C ARG A 265 -5.36 -10.70 22.78
N ASP A 266 -5.39 -9.98 21.66
CA ASP A 266 -5.38 -10.58 20.33
C ASP A 266 -4.10 -11.40 20.08
N PHE A 267 -2.94 -10.89 20.51
CA PHE A 267 -1.68 -11.62 20.43
C PHE A 267 -1.67 -12.88 21.29
N VAL A 268 -2.21 -12.80 22.52
CA VAL A 268 -2.31 -13.98 23.40
C VAL A 268 -3.13 -15.08 22.74
N GLU A 269 -4.27 -14.74 22.13
CA GLU A 269 -5.09 -15.71 21.40
C GLU A 269 -4.39 -16.23 20.13
N TYR A 270 -3.78 -15.34 19.35
CA TYR A 270 -3.00 -15.72 18.15
C TYR A 270 -1.88 -16.72 18.48
N SER A 271 -1.13 -16.46 19.55
CA SER A 271 0.04 -17.25 19.94
C SER A 271 -0.29 -18.69 20.36
N LYS A 272 -1.56 -18.97 20.69
CA LYS A 272 -2.03 -20.34 21.01
C LYS A 272 -2.07 -21.24 19.78
N THR A 273 -2.36 -20.66 18.61
CA THR A 273 -2.55 -21.41 17.35
C THR A 273 -1.49 -21.09 16.30
N SER A 274 -0.59 -20.15 16.58
CA SER A 274 0.46 -19.71 15.67
C SER A 274 1.83 -19.80 16.34
N PRO A 275 2.78 -20.58 15.76
CA PRO A 275 2.61 -21.39 14.55
C PRO A 275 1.68 -22.60 14.76
N PRO A 276 1.14 -23.20 13.69
CA PRO A 276 0.15 -24.29 13.74
C PRO A 276 0.78 -25.66 14.07
N PHE A 277 1.83 -25.66 14.88
CA PHE A 277 2.52 -26.87 15.37
C PHE A 277 3.14 -26.58 16.74
N LYS A 278 3.46 -27.64 17.49
CA LYS A 278 4.16 -27.52 18.76
C LYS A 278 5.67 -27.43 18.52
N ALA A 279 6.26 -26.28 18.85
CA ALA A 279 7.71 -26.11 18.81
C ALA A 279 8.34 -26.75 20.06
N GLU A 280 9.15 -27.80 19.87
CA GLU A 280 9.88 -28.44 20.96
C GLU A 280 11.06 -27.55 21.44
N PRO A 281 11.20 -27.29 22.75
CA PRO A 281 12.31 -26.53 23.30
C PRO A 281 13.67 -27.15 22.94
N PHE A 282 14.66 -26.31 22.67
CA PHE A 282 16.04 -26.76 22.50
C PHE A 282 16.56 -27.41 23.78
N ALA A 283 17.04 -28.66 23.66
CA ALA A 283 17.49 -29.46 24.80
C ALA A 283 18.80 -28.95 25.43
N GLY A 284 19.47 -27.99 24.79
CA GLY A 284 20.80 -27.53 25.17
C GLY A 284 21.90 -28.20 24.34
N ARG A 285 23.08 -27.57 24.37
CA ARG A 285 24.28 -28.03 23.67
C ARG A 285 24.91 -29.22 24.40
N LYS A 286 25.55 -30.12 23.66
CA LYS A 286 26.38 -31.21 24.23
C LYS A 286 27.83 -30.79 24.39
N ALA A 287 28.33 -29.97 23.49
CA ALA A 287 29.67 -29.42 23.48
C ALA A 287 29.79 -28.19 24.38
N LYS A 288 31.03 -27.88 24.77
CA LYS A 288 31.37 -26.62 25.43
C LYS A 288 31.51 -25.52 24.38
N SER A 289 30.37 -25.02 23.91
CA SER A 289 30.30 -23.89 22.99
C SER A 289 29.41 -22.78 23.56
N ASP A 290 29.83 -21.55 23.32
CA ASP A 290 29.08 -20.31 23.57
C ASP A 290 28.52 -19.69 22.28
N ARG A 291 28.65 -20.38 21.13
CA ARG A 291 28.18 -19.87 19.84
C ARG A 291 26.67 -19.67 19.85
N ALA A 292 26.24 -18.44 19.62
CA ALA A 292 24.92 -18.12 19.11
C ALA A 292 24.90 -18.16 17.58
N ALA A 293 23.93 -18.87 17.01
CA ALA A 293 23.66 -18.87 15.58
C ALA A 293 22.70 -17.73 15.21
N VAL A 294 22.73 -17.26 13.96
CA VAL A 294 21.81 -16.22 13.47
C VAL A 294 20.92 -16.78 12.37
N VAL A 295 19.63 -16.49 12.41
CA VAL A 295 18.69 -16.77 11.32
C VAL A 295 18.20 -15.44 10.75
N GLU A 296 18.50 -15.19 9.48
CA GLU A 296 18.00 -14.04 8.74
C GLU A 296 16.96 -14.52 7.74
N VAL A 297 15.73 -14.03 7.85
CA VAL A 297 14.64 -14.29 6.89
C VAL A 297 14.34 -13.04 6.11
N PHE A 298 14.39 -13.18 4.79
CA PHE A 298 14.04 -12.18 3.80
C PHE A 298 12.61 -12.49 3.33
N THR A 299 11.63 -11.68 3.74
CA THR A 299 10.17 -11.94 3.62
C THR A 299 9.39 -10.71 3.12
N GLY A 300 8.05 -10.82 3.08
CA GLY A 300 7.12 -9.74 2.80
C GLY A 300 5.71 -10.02 3.35
N ALA A 301 5.07 -9.02 3.93
CA ALA A 301 3.71 -9.11 4.49
C ALA A 301 2.64 -9.30 3.41
N GLU A 302 2.94 -8.92 2.17
CA GLU A 302 2.07 -9.13 1.02
C GLU A 302 2.34 -10.47 0.31
N CYS A 303 3.34 -11.26 0.74
CA CYS A 303 3.82 -12.47 0.07
C CYS A 303 3.15 -13.76 0.61
N PRO A 304 2.19 -14.37 -0.10
CA PRO A 304 1.55 -15.61 0.36
C PRO A 304 2.49 -16.81 0.53
N PRO A 305 3.48 -17.07 -0.35
CA PRO A 305 4.40 -18.19 -0.14
C PRO A 305 5.39 -17.97 1.02
N CYS A 306 5.45 -16.77 1.60
CA CYS A 306 6.31 -16.50 2.75
C CYS A 306 5.76 -17.11 4.06
N VAL A 307 4.45 -17.39 4.12
CA VAL A 307 3.75 -17.77 5.36
C VAL A 307 4.35 -19.00 6.04
N GLY A 308 4.68 -20.05 5.27
CA GLY A 308 5.27 -21.26 5.85
C GLY A 308 6.61 -21.02 6.54
N VAL A 309 7.44 -20.13 5.99
CA VAL A 309 8.78 -19.82 6.52
C VAL A 309 8.69 -18.89 7.73
N ASP A 310 7.83 -17.87 7.67
CA ASP A 310 7.63 -16.94 8.79
C ASP A 310 7.08 -17.67 10.03
N LEU A 311 6.14 -18.61 9.85
CA LEU A 311 5.63 -19.42 10.96
C LEU A 311 6.66 -20.44 11.47
N ALA A 312 7.53 -20.96 10.60
CA ALA A 312 8.65 -21.79 11.03
C ALA A 312 9.65 -20.99 11.90
N PHE A 313 9.91 -19.73 11.50
CA PHE A 313 10.72 -18.77 12.24
C PHE A 313 10.11 -18.49 13.63
N ASP A 314 8.79 -18.31 13.73
CA ASP A 314 8.11 -18.18 15.03
C ASP A 314 8.25 -19.44 15.89
N GLY A 315 8.28 -20.62 15.27
CA GLY A 315 8.62 -21.87 15.94
C GLY A 315 10.02 -21.82 16.56
N LEU A 316 11.01 -21.26 15.85
CA LEU A 316 12.37 -21.09 16.37
C LEU A 316 12.41 -20.12 17.56
N LEU A 317 11.65 -19.02 17.51
CA LEU A 317 11.51 -18.09 18.65
C LEU A 317 10.96 -18.77 19.90
N LYS A 318 10.03 -19.73 19.75
CA LYS A 318 9.51 -20.51 20.87
C LYS A 318 10.50 -21.56 21.38
N ALA A 319 11.41 -22.02 20.52
CA ALA A 319 12.25 -23.17 20.81
C ALA A 319 13.63 -22.81 21.38
N TYR A 320 14.22 -21.69 20.96
CA TYR A 320 15.57 -21.28 21.33
C TYR A 320 15.55 -20.01 22.16
N LYS A 321 16.53 -19.88 23.07
CA LYS A 321 16.78 -18.62 23.76
C LYS A 321 17.62 -17.70 22.86
N PRO A 322 17.56 -16.37 23.04
CA PRO A 322 18.40 -15.43 22.30
C PRO A 322 19.92 -15.67 22.44
N ALA A 323 20.34 -16.30 23.54
CA ALA A 323 21.74 -16.70 23.76
C ALA A 323 22.17 -17.91 22.90
N ASP A 324 21.22 -18.61 22.29
CA ASP A 324 21.48 -19.75 21.41
C ASP A 324 21.21 -19.38 19.95
N VAL A 325 20.06 -18.79 19.66
CA VAL A 325 19.70 -18.39 18.30
C VAL A 325 19.15 -16.97 18.31
N VAL A 326 19.76 -16.10 17.50
CA VAL A 326 19.28 -14.75 17.22
C VAL A 326 18.53 -14.77 15.90
N LEU A 327 17.35 -14.17 15.87
CA LEU A 327 16.38 -14.26 14.79
C LEU A 327 16.10 -12.86 14.26
N LEU A 328 16.13 -12.68 12.93
CA LEU A 328 15.96 -11.40 12.25
C LEU A 328 15.04 -11.56 11.02
N GLN A 329 14.00 -10.72 10.92
CA GLN A 329 13.17 -10.60 9.72
C GLN A 329 13.46 -9.28 8.99
N TYR A 330 13.84 -9.40 7.73
CA TYR A 330 13.96 -8.28 6.80
C TYR A 330 12.80 -8.35 5.82
N HIS A 331 11.99 -7.30 5.78
CA HIS A 331 10.85 -7.17 4.89
C HIS A 331 11.24 -6.39 3.62
N PHE A 332 10.75 -6.80 2.44
CA PHE A 332 10.84 -6.01 1.19
C PHE A 332 9.47 -5.85 0.56
N HIS A 333 9.37 -4.91 -0.38
CA HIS A 333 8.19 -4.69 -1.19
C HIS A 333 7.96 -5.84 -2.18
N VAL A 334 7.42 -6.98 -1.71
CA VAL A 334 7.14 -8.18 -2.51
C VAL A 334 5.85 -8.89 -2.07
N PRO A 335 4.98 -9.30 -3.01
CA PRO A 335 4.93 -8.90 -4.42
C PRO A 335 4.40 -7.46 -4.59
N GLY A 336 4.00 -6.81 -3.51
CA GLY A 336 3.52 -5.43 -3.49
C GLY A 336 4.13 -4.62 -2.37
N PRO A 337 3.69 -3.36 -2.19
CA PRO A 337 4.26 -2.46 -1.19
C PRO A 337 4.03 -2.96 0.24
N ASP A 338 5.12 -3.29 0.93
CA ASP A 338 5.15 -3.68 2.34
C ASP A 338 5.59 -2.52 3.26
N PRO A 339 4.77 -2.07 4.23
CA PRO A 339 5.13 -0.96 5.13
C PRO A 339 6.11 -1.36 6.25
N LEU A 340 6.52 -2.63 6.34
CA LEU A 340 7.55 -3.11 7.26
C LEU A 340 8.97 -3.02 6.68
N THR A 341 9.11 -2.68 5.40
CA THR A 341 10.41 -2.51 4.74
C THR A 341 11.19 -1.33 5.32
N SER A 342 12.50 -1.53 5.47
CA SER A 342 13.47 -0.51 5.86
C SER A 342 14.56 -0.37 4.80
N PRO A 343 15.13 0.83 4.60
CA PRO A 343 16.22 1.04 3.64
C PRO A 343 17.45 0.18 3.98
N ASP A 344 17.83 0.11 5.27
CA ASP A 344 18.94 -0.74 5.69
C ASP A 344 18.67 -2.25 5.47
N GLY A 345 17.40 -2.66 5.52
CA GLY A 345 16.99 -4.02 5.16
C GLY A 345 17.15 -4.31 3.67
N MET A 346 16.90 -3.33 2.81
CA MET A 346 17.17 -3.42 1.37
C MET A 346 18.69 -3.49 1.09
N ASP A 347 19.51 -2.67 1.77
CA ASP A 347 20.97 -2.74 1.68
C ASP A 347 21.50 -4.11 2.15
N ARG A 348 20.88 -4.67 3.20
CA ARG A 348 21.21 -6.02 3.68
C ARG A 348 20.84 -7.10 2.66
N ALA A 349 19.75 -6.92 1.90
CA ALA A 349 19.41 -7.80 0.80
C ALA A 349 20.43 -7.70 -0.35
N GLU A 350 20.85 -6.48 -0.70
CA GLU A 350 21.89 -6.24 -1.72
C GLU A 350 23.22 -6.92 -1.35
N TYR A 351 23.61 -6.93 -0.07
CA TYR A 351 24.80 -7.64 0.41
C TYR A 351 24.77 -9.15 0.07
N TYR A 352 23.60 -9.79 0.12
CA TYR A 352 23.47 -11.20 -0.27
C TYR A 352 23.33 -11.36 -1.80
N GLY A 353 22.85 -10.34 -2.50
CA GLY A 353 22.87 -10.24 -3.95
C GLY A 353 22.05 -11.32 -4.64
N ASP A 354 22.65 -12.00 -5.62
CA ASP A 354 22.03 -13.02 -6.46
C ASP A 354 21.52 -14.28 -5.71
N GLN A 355 21.92 -14.43 -4.45
CA GLN A 355 21.41 -15.47 -3.55
C GLN A 355 19.96 -15.20 -3.12
N ILE A 356 19.52 -13.93 -3.17
CA ILE A 356 18.12 -13.56 -2.93
C ILE A 356 17.46 -13.35 -4.29
N ARG A 357 16.77 -14.40 -4.76
CA ARG A 357 16.01 -14.37 -6.03
C ARG A 357 14.54 -14.01 -5.85
N GLY A 358 14.09 -13.88 -4.61
CA GLY A 358 12.72 -13.62 -4.23
C GLY A 358 12.48 -13.93 -2.76
N ALA A 359 11.27 -13.67 -2.28
CA ALA A 359 10.85 -14.04 -0.94
C ALA A 359 9.97 -15.31 -0.96
N PRO A 360 10.03 -16.17 0.07
CA PRO A 360 10.96 -16.07 1.19
C PRO A 360 12.37 -16.58 0.83
N THR A 361 13.41 -15.95 1.36
CA THR A 361 14.79 -16.48 1.35
C THR A 361 15.34 -16.49 2.78
N LEU A 362 16.00 -17.57 3.20
CA LEU A 362 16.51 -17.71 4.56
C LEU A 362 18.03 -17.96 4.54
N PHE A 363 18.73 -17.38 5.52
CA PHE A 363 20.13 -17.63 5.79
C PHE A 363 20.32 -18.11 7.23
N ILE A 364 21.10 -19.17 7.43
CA ILE A 364 21.52 -19.64 8.75
C ILE A 364 23.01 -19.35 8.90
N SER A 365 23.35 -18.50 9.86
CA SER A 365 24.69 -17.97 10.12
C SER A 365 25.36 -17.45 8.82
N GLY A 366 24.57 -16.74 8.01
CA GLY A 366 25.00 -16.14 6.74
C GLY A 366 25.24 -17.12 5.59
N LYS A 367 24.91 -18.40 5.77
CA LYS A 367 24.85 -19.40 4.69
C LYS A 367 23.43 -19.53 4.18
N LEU A 368 23.27 -19.58 2.86
CA LEU A 368 21.97 -19.77 2.24
C LEU A 368 21.35 -21.07 2.76
N GLY A 369 20.15 -20.95 3.33
CA GLY A 369 19.36 -22.07 3.79
C GLY A 369 18.82 -22.88 2.61
N THR A 370 18.20 -24.02 2.89
CA THR A 370 17.51 -24.75 1.84
C THR A 370 16.34 -23.91 1.32
N ALA A 371 16.11 -23.99 0.00
CA ALA A 371 14.92 -23.42 -0.63
C ALA A 371 13.65 -23.78 0.16
N SER A 372 12.89 -22.76 0.51
CA SER A 372 11.72 -22.83 1.36
C SER A 372 10.68 -21.83 0.88
N GLY A 373 9.42 -22.05 1.24
CA GLY A 373 8.27 -21.27 0.78
C GLY A 373 7.06 -22.17 0.63
N GLY A 374 5.89 -21.69 1.04
CA GLY A 374 4.68 -22.47 1.07
C GLY A 374 3.63 -21.91 2.02
N ALA A 375 2.58 -22.69 2.21
CA ALA A 375 1.46 -22.33 3.06
C ALA A 375 1.80 -22.58 4.54
N ALA A 376 0.91 -22.17 5.44
CA ALA A 376 1.07 -22.40 6.88
C ALA A 376 1.25 -23.88 7.25
N ALA A 377 0.67 -24.81 6.47
CA ALA A 377 0.80 -26.24 6.69
C ALA A 377 2.24 -26.77 6.50
N ASP A 378 3.07 -26.07 5.72
CA ASP A 378 4.47 -26.44 5.48
C ASP A 378 5.40 -26.00 6.62
N SER A 379 4.92 -25.17 7.56
CA SER A 379 5.75 -24.52 8.57
C SER A 379 6.47 -25.49 9.51
N GLU A 380 5.84 -26.59 9.92
CA GLU A 380 6.48 -27.59 10.80
C GLU A 380 7.66 -28.28 10.10
N LYS A 381 7.51 -28.57 8.80
CA LYS A 381 8.56 -29.16 7.97
C LYS A 381 9.77 -28.22 7.91
N PHE A 382 9.55 -26.94 7.60
CA PHE A 382 10.63 -25.95 7.55
C PHE A 382 11.27 -25.73 8.92
N TYR A 383 10.47 -25.66 9.99
CA TYR A 383 10.97 -25.57 11.36
C TYR A 383 11.95 -26.72 11.68
N LYS A 384 11.54 -27.98 11.44
CA LYS A 384 12.39 -29.17 11.65
C LYS A 384 13.68 -29.12 10.82
N GLN A 385 13.59 -28.62 9.60
CA GLN A 385 14.74 -28.46 8.72
C GLN A 385 15.74 -27.43 9.25
N PHE A 386 15.27 -26.24 9.62
CA PHE A 386 16.13 -25.19 10.16
C PHE A 386 16.77 -25.62 11.47
N ARG A 387 16.01 -26.30 12.33
CA ARG A 387 16.50 -26.89 13.57
C ARG A 387 17.67 -27.84 13.38
N THR A 388 17.59 -28.73 12.40
CA THR A 388 18.69 -29.67 12.12
C THR A 388 20.01 -28.93 11.89
N THR A 389 19.99 -27.86 11.09
CA THR A 389 21.18 -27.05 10.82
C THR A 389 21.61 -26.24 12.03
N LEU A 390 20.67 -25.66 12.77
CA LEU A 390 20.96 -24.87 13.97
C LEU A 390 21.59 -25.73 15.06
N ASP A 391 20.98 -26.88 15.38
CA ASP A 391 21.46 -27.77 16.43
C ASP A 391 22.90 -28.24 16.14
N ASP A 392 23.26 -28.53 14.87
CA ASP A 392 24.65 -28.84 14.48
C ASP A 392 25.61 -27.65 14.64
N LEU A 393 25.16 -26.43 14.29
CA LEU A 393 26.00 -25.23 14.41
C LEU A 393 26.29 -24.87 15.87
N LEU A 394 25.33 -25.07 16.77
CA LEU A 394 25.48 -24.75 18.19
C LEU A 394 26.51 -25.63 18.91
N GLU A 395 26.87 -26.78 18.35
CA GLU A 395 27.92 -27.65 18.87
C GLU A 395 29.35 -27.18 18.49
N LYS A 396 29.46 -26.19 17.59
CA LYS A 396 30.74 -25.66 17.10
C LYS A 396 31.14 -24.41 17.88
N PRO A 397 32.43 -24.17 18.14
CA PRO A 397 32.89 -22.95 18.80
C PRO A 397 32.59 -21.70 17.96
N ALA A 398 32.45 -20.55 18.62
CA ALA A 398 32.19 -19.27 17.97
C ALA A 398 33.44 -18.68 17.27
N GLY A 399 34.64 -19.02 17.75
CA GLY A 399 35.91 -18.44 17.30
C GLY A 399 36.08 -16.94 17.59
N VAL A 400 35.20 -16.38 18.46
CA VAL A 400 35.21 -15.00 18.91
C VAL A 400 34.33 -14.85 20.15
N LYS A 401 34.72 -13.97 21.08
CA LYS A 401 33.84 -13.52 22.17
C LYS A 401 33.23 -12.18 21.82
N LEU A 402 31.93 -12.05 22.03
CA LEU A 402 31.18 -10.83 21.79
C LEU A 402 30.33 -10.50 23.02
N SER A 403 30.31 -9.23 23.40
CA SER A 403 29.39 -8.71 24.41
C SER A 403 28.80 -7.38 23.96
N LEU A 404 27.58 -7.08 24.40
CA LEU A 404 26.86 -5.87 24.06
C LEU A 404 26.25 -5.26 25.32
N ALA A 405 26.59 -4.01 25.57
CA ALA A 405 26.01 -3.20 26.62
C ALA A 405 25.19 -2.08 25.98
N VAL A 406 23.97 -1.86 26.46
CA VAL A 406 23.09 -0.76 26.01
C VAL A 406 22.80 0.12 27.22
N THR A 407 22.88 1.43 27.01
CA THR A 407 22.60 2.44 28.03
C THR A 407 21.63 3.47 27.47
N LYS A 408 20.70 3.95 28.32
CA LYS A 408 19.79 5.04 27.96
C LYS A 408 20.57 6.35 27.95
N GLY A 409 20.49 7.05 26.83
CA GLY A 409 21.00 8.41 26.66
C GLY A 409 19.92 9.46 26.93
N GLU A 410 20.18 10.71 26.51
CA GLU A 410 19.22 11.80 26.64
C GLU A 410 18.07 11.68 25.63
N LYS A 411 16.90 12.26 25.96
CA LYS A 411 15.74 12.38 25.06
C LYS A 411 15.23 11.06 24.47
N GLY A 412 15.47 9.93 25.14
CA GLY A 412 15.03 8.61 24.68
C GLY A 412 15.95 7.95 23.64
N ALA A 413 17.11 8.55 23.37
CA ALA A 413 18.17 7.88 22.61
C ALA A 413 18.88 6.81 23.46
N PHE A 414 19.65 5.97 22.80
CA PHE A 414 20.46 4.92 23.43
C PHE A 414 21.89 4.96 22.89
N GLU A 415 22.85 4.62 23.75
CA GLU A 415 24.22 4.31 23.36
C GLU A 415 24.46 2.83 23.60
N ALA A 416 24.98 2.15 22.58
CA ALA A 416 25.32 0.75 22.63
C ALA A 416 26.80 0.56 22.38
N LYS A 417 27.46 -0.23 23.23
CA LYS A 417 28.88 -0.59 23.12
C LYS A 417 29.01 -2.08 22.95
N ALA A 418 29.54 -2.51 21.81
CA ALA A 418 29.94 -3.88 21.56
C ALA A 418 31.43 -4.05 21.79
N LYS A 419 31.79 -5.12 22.51
CA LYS A 419 33.19 -5.52 22.72
C LYS A 419 33.43 -6.88 22.12
N VAL A 420 34.33 -6.92 21.16
CA VAL A 420 34.86 -8.11 20.49
C VAL A 420 36.21 -8.46 21.12
N SER A 421 36.41 -9.72 21.45
CA SER A 421 37.69 -10.21 21.98
C SER A 421 38.00 -11.63 21.51
N ASP A 422 39.28 -11.99 21.54
CA ASP A 422 39.76 -13.32 21.14
C ASP A 422 39.31 -13.73 19.73
N LEU A 423 39.16 -12.77 18.80
CA LEU A 423 38.81 -13.08 17.40
C LEU A 423 39.93 -13.89 16.76
N GLU A 424 39.64 -15.14 16.37
CA GLU A 424 40.62 -16.09 15.84
C GLU A 424 41.29 -15.60 14.54
N ALA A 425 40.50 -14.99 13.64
CA ALA A 425 40.95 -14.53 12.33
C ALA A 425 40.48 -13.09 12.02
N PRO A 426 41.13 -12.05 12.56
CA PRO A 426 40.83 -10.66 12.24
C PRO A 426 41.16 -10.31 10.78
N GLY A 427 40.49 -9.29 10.23
CA GLY A 427 40.80 -8.75 8.92
C GLY A 427 39.76 -7.76 8.40
N GLU A 428 40.09 -7.07 7.31
CA GLU A 428 39.23 -6.01 6.71
C GLU A 428 37.85 -6.51 6.25
N LYS A 429 37.77 -7.81 5.94
CA LYS A 429 36.53 -8.50 5.54
C LYS A 429 35.75 -9.08 6.72
N VAL A 430 36.29 -9.04 7.95
CA VAL A 430 35.53 -9.42 9.14
C VAL A 430 34.88 -8.17 9.69
N ARG A 431 33.56 -8.17 9.83
CA ARG A 431 32.76 -6.99 10.15
C ARG A 431 31.95 -7.21 11.41
N LEU A 432 31.89 -6.18 12.24
CA LEU A 432 30.90 -6.02 13.30
C LEU A 432 29.71 -5.22 12.74
N ARG A 433 28.51 -5.77 12.83
CA ARG A 433 27.27 -5.13 12.39
C ARG A 433 26.27 -5.05 13.53
N PHE A 434 25.41 -4.04 13.49
CA PHE A 434 24.31 -3.88 14.41
C PHE A 434 22.98 -3.91 13.67
N ALA A 435 21.94 -4.47 14.28
CA ALA A 435 20.57 -4.48 13.79
C ALA A 435 19.63 -4.05 14.92
N LEU A 436 18.93 -2.94 14.71
CA LEU A 436 17.83 -2.50 15.55
C LEU A 436 16.56 -3.21 15.11
N VAL A 437 15.94 -3.95 16.02
CA VAL A 437 14.77 -4.78 15.73
C VAL A 437 13.59 -4.44 16.59
N GLU A 438 12.40 -4.50 16.01
CA GLU A 438 11.15 -4.46 16.73
C GLU A 438 10.72 -5.91 17.01
N GLU A 439 10.63 -6.28 18.29
CA GLU A 439 10.38 -7.67 18.70
C GLU A 439 9.10 -8.23 18.09
N ARG A 440 8.07 -7.39 18.02
CA ARG A 440 6.76 -7.75 17.50
C ARG A 440 6.07 -6.54 16.89
N VAL A 441 5.67 -6.69 15.64
CA VAL A 441 4.90 -5.69 14.90
C VAL A 441 3.56 -6.31 14.50
N ARG A 442 2.46 -5.64 14.86
CA ARG A 442 1.14 -6.03 14.37
C ARG A 442 0.90 -5.36 13.01
N TYR A 443 0.73 -6.19 11.98
CA TYR A 443 0.33 -5.78 10.64
C TYR A 443 -0.25 -6.99 9.94
N THR A 444 -1.40 -6.84 9.29
CA THR A 444 -2.04 -7.96 8.56
C THR A 444 -2.04 -7.66 7.08
N GLY A 445 -0.96 -8.02 6.40
CA GLY A 445 -0.83 -7.87 4.95
C GLY A 445 -1.62 -8.92 4.17
N GLY A 446 -1.44 -8.95 2.85
CA GLY A 446 -2.09 -9.89 1.93
C GLY A 446 -1.77 -11.37 2.18
N ASN A 447 -0.69 -11.67 2.92
CA ASN A 447 -0.34 -13.04 3.29
C ASN A 447 -1.15 -13.59 4.49
N GLY A 448 -1.88 -12.73 5.21
CA GLY A 448 -2.73 -13.11 6.34
C GLY A 448 -2.02 -13.36 7.69
N ILE A 449 -0.69 -13.25 7.77
CA ILE A 449 0.04 -13.20 9.05
C ILE A 449 -0.34 -11.90 9.76
N ARG A 450 -0.57 -11.97 11.08
CA ARG A 450 -1.03 -10.82 11.87
C ARG A 450 0.07 -10.16 12.69
N TYR A 451 1.08 -10.94 13.07
CA TYR A 451 2.19 -10.50 13.90
C TYR A 451 3.48 -10.92 13.23
N HIS A 452 4.34 -9.95 12.97
CA HIS A 452 5.68 -10.13 12.44
C HIS A 452 6.67 -9.97 13.58
N HIS A 453 7.75 -10.76 13.57
CA HIS A 453 8.62 -10.90 14.72
C HIS A 453 10.07 -10.56 14.37
N MET A 454 10.73 -9.86 15.28
CA MET A 454 12.13 -9.44 15.12
C MET A 454 12.38 -8.67 13.82
N VAL A 455 11.47 -7.76 13.49
CA VAL A 455 11.49 -6.97 12.25
C VAL A 455 12.65 -5.96 12.32
N VAL A 456 13.58 -6.02 11.37
CA VAL A 456 14.73 -5.10 11.34
C VAL A 456 14.31 -3.72 10.84
N ARG A 457 14.45 -2.72 11.72
CA ARG A 457 14.03 -1.33 11.48
C ARG A 457 15.17 -0.44 11.02
N ALA A 458 16.39 -0.73 11.45
CA ALA A 458 17.61 -0.02 11.06
C ALA A 458 18.85 -0.87 11.36
N MET A 459 19.98 -0.49 10.78
CA MET A 459 21.30 -1.04 11.08
C MET A 459 22.25 0.07 11.55
N PRO A 460 22.31 0.37 12.86
CA PRO A 460 23.19 1.41 13.40
C PRO A 460 24.66 1.21 12.98
N GLY A 461 25.28 2.25 12.43
CA GLY A 461 26.61 2.16 11.79
C GLY A 461 26.60 1.70 10.33
N GLY A 462 25.41 1.52 9.75
CA GLY A 462 25.18 1.12 8.36
C GLY A 462 25.27 -0.38 8.10
N ALA A 463 24.61 -0.86 7.04
CA ALA A 463 24.56 -2.29 6.69
C ALA A 463 25.95 -2.93 6.43
N LYS A 464 26.95 -2.12 6.04
CA LYS A 464 28.35 -2.57 5.84
C LYS A 464 29.08 -2.87 7.15
N GLY A 465 28.68 -2.27 8.26
CA GLY A 465 29.33 -2.39 9.56
C GLY A 465 30.79 -1.95 9.59
N PHE A 466 31.45 -2.27 10.71
CA PHE A 466 32.81 -1.84 11.06
C PHE A 466 33.81 -2.97 10.85
N ALA A 467 34.98 -2.68 10.26
CA ALA A 467 36.04 -3.67 10.07
C ALA A 467 36.67 -4.09 11.41
N LEU A 468 36.91 -5.39 11.58
CA LEU A 468 37.56 -5.99 12.74
C LEU A 468 38.97 -6.45 12.35
N ALA A 469 39.86 -5.48 12.17
CA ALA A 469 41.26 -5.74 11.78
C ALA A 469 42.16 -6.23 12.95
N LYS A 470 41.64 -6.28 14.18
CA LYS A 470 42.37 -6.67 15.40
C LYS A 470 41.63 -7.77 16.15
N LYS A 471 42.35 -8.52 16.97
CA LYS A 471 41.81 -9.57 17.85
C LYS A 471 40.77 -9.03 18.84
N ASP A 472 41.08 -7.86 19.40
CA ASP A 472 40.22 -7.13 20.32
C ASP A 472 39.80 -5.81 19.70
N HIS A 473 38.52 -5.48 19.81
CA HIS A 473 37.95 -4.25 19.29
C HIS A 473 36.74 -3.83 20.12
N GLU A 474 36.54 -2.54 20.24
CA GLU A 474 35.39 -1.96 20.90
C GLU A 474 34.76 -0.91 19.99
N GLN A 475 33.45 -1.03 19.80
CA GLN A 475 32.69 -0.13 18.92
C GLN A 475 31.45 0.35 19.64
N ALA A 476 31.25 1.67 19.62
CA ALA A 476 30.03 2.30 20.10
C ALA A 476 29.15 2.75 18.93
N VAL A 477 27.84 2.67 19.09
CA VAL A 477 26.84 3.22 18.17
C VAL A 477 25.75 3.94 18.96
N ALA A 478 25.27 5.06 18.42
CA ALA A 478 24.12 5.78 18.94
C ALA A 478 22.85 5.34 18.20
N ILE A 479 21.74 5.29 18.92
CA ILE A 479 20.44 4.87 18.41
C ILE A 479 19.41 5.89 18.86
N ASP A 480 18.77 6.55 17.91
CA ASP A 480 17.67 7.47 18.16
C ASP A 480 16.40 6.90 17.49
N PRO A 481 15.46 6.33 18.26
CA PRO A 481 14.23 5.77 17.72
C PRO A 481 13.38 6.78 16.93
N GLU A 482 13.37 8.06 17.33
CA GLU A 482 12.60 9.08 16.61
C GLU A 482 13.25 9.42 15.27
N ALA A 483 14.59 9.47 15.21
CA ALA A 483 15.32 9.62 13.95
C ALA A 483 15.10 8.41 13.02
N VAL A 484 15.12 7.18 13.56
CA VAL A 484 14.80 5.96 12.80
C VAL A 484 13.38 6.03 12.25
N LYS A 485 12.41 6.40 13.08
CA LYS A 485 11.02 6.57 12.67
C LYS A 485 10.88 7.59 11.55
N ALA A 486 11.49 8.76 11.67
CA ALA A 486 11.46 9.79 10.65
C ALA A 486 12.06 9.31 9.32
N SER A 487 13.19 8.58 9.38
CA SER A 487 13.81 7.97 8.19
C SER A 487 12.90 6.94 7.51
N LEU A 488 12.24 6.08 8.29
CA LEU A 488 11.29 5.09 7.77
C LEU A 488 10.05 5.76 7.17
N VAL A 489 9.48 6.78 7.82
CA VAL A 489 8.37 7.56 7.26
C VAL A 489 8.75 8.12 5.89
N LYS A 490 9.93 8.78 5.82
CA LYS A 490 10.41 9.37 4.57
C LYS A 490 10.59 8.31 3.48
N TYR A 491 11.25 7.20 3.79
CA TYR A 491 11.47 6.10 2.84
C TYR A 491 10.15 5.58 2.26
N LEU A 492 9.17 5.30 3.12
CA LEU A 492 7.87 4.79 2.69
C LEU A 492 7.06 5.85 1.92
N ASP A 493 7.15 7.14 2.28
CA ASP A 493 6.51 8.22 1.52
C ASP A 493 7.10 8.37 0.12
N ASP A 494 8.42 8.31 0.00
CA ASP A 494 9.11 8.40 -1.29
C ASP A 494 8.72 7.19 -2.16
N PHE A 495 8.73 5.97 -1.61
CA PHE A 495 8.31 4.75 -2.31
C PHE A 495 6.86 4.85 -2.80
N ALA A 496 5.93 5.32 -1.95
CA ALA A 496 4.53 5.46 -2.33
C ALA A 496 4.32 6.46 -3.48
N LYS A 497 5.19 7.47 -3.59
CA LYS A 497 5.13 8.49 -4.65
C LYS A 497 5.77 8.03 -5.95
N SER A 498 6.89 7.31 -5.90
CA SER A 498 7.65 6.94 -7.10
C SER A 498 7.25 5.59 -7.69
N GLU A 499 6.89 4.62 -6.85
CA GLU A 499 6.66 3.24 -7.27
C GLU A 499 5.17 2.88 -7.25
N SER A 500 4.57 2.79 -6.06
CA SER A 500 3.20 2.29 -5.91
C SER A 500 2.63 2.61 -4.53
N PRO A 501 1.35 3.01 -4.43
CA PRO A 501 0.71 3.25 -3.14
C PRO A 501 0.58 1.97 -2.32
N PHE A 502 0.66 2.10 -0.99
CA PHE A 502 0.43 0.97 -0.09
C PHE A 502 -1.02 0.48 -0.18
N PRO A 503 -1.27 -0.84 -0.08
CA PRO A 503 -2.63 -1.38 -0.08
C PRO A 503 -3.51 -0.85 1.06
N ARG A 504 -2.89 -0.40 2.16
CA ARG A 504 -3.56 0.18 3.33
C ARG A 504 -2.79 1.39 3.84
N GLY A 505 -3.50 2.34 4.48
CA GLY A 505 -2.90 3.53 5.06
C GLY A 505 -2.14 3.29 6.37
N ALA A 506 -2.25 2.11 6.97
CA ALA A 506 -1.55 1.75 8.20
C ALA A 506 -0.04 1.58 7.95
N ARG A 507 0.77 2.34 8.69
CA ARG A 507 2.23 2.19 8.72
C ARG A 507 2.67 1.91 10.15
N PRO A 508 3.00 0.66 10.50
CA PRO A 508 3.31 0.28 11.87
C PRO A 508 4.73 0.75 12.25
N LEU A 509 4.85 2.03 12.56
CA LEU A 509 6.10 2.73 12.91
C LEU A 509 6.10 3.15 14.39
N ALA A 510 5.51 2.31 15.24
CA ALA A 510 5.44 2.56 16.68
C ALA A 510 6.79 2.37 17.37
N LEU A 511 7.65 1.49 16.82
CA LEU A 511 9.00 1.20 17.30
C LEU A 511 9.00 0.82 18.79
N LYS A 512 8.18 -0.17 19.16
CA LYS A 512 7.99 -0.61 20.55
C LYS A 512 8.74 -1.92 20.83
N ASN A 513 9.22 -2.08 22.07
CA ASN A 513 9.94 -3.29 22.50
C ASN A 513 11.17 -3.51 21.61
N LEU A 514 11.99 -2.47 21.50
CA LEU A 514 13.16 -2.50 20.64
C LEU A 514 14.25 -3.37 21.26
N LYS A 515 14.95 -4.11 20.41
CA LYS A 515 16.17 -4.83 20.76
C LYS A 515 17.28 -4.44 19.79
N LEU A 516 18.52 -4.59 20.24
CA LEU A 516 19.70 -4.45 19.42
C LEU A 516 20.44 -5.76 19.35
N VAL A 517 20.75 -6.16 18.13
CA VAL A 517 21.61 -7.30 17.82
C VAL A 517 22.96 -6.77 17.38
N ALA A 518 24.04 -7.32 17.92
CA ALA A 518 25.38 -7.16 17.37
C ALA A 518 25.84 -8.51 16.81
N LEU A 519 26.41 -8.53 15.60
CA LEU A 519 26.90 -9.75 14.96
C LEU A 519 28.29 -9.55 14.35
N VAL A 520 29.12 -10.58 14.45
CA VAL A 520 30.44 -10.66 13.80
C VAL A 520 30.33 -11.57 12.59
N GLN A 521 30.66 -11.05 11.41
CA GLN A 521 30.50 -11.75 10.14
C GLN A 521 31.75 -11.63 9.27
N ASN A 522 32.15 -12.71 8.62
CA ASN A 522 33.22 -12.71 7.61
C ASN A 522 32.61 -12.55 6.22
N ASP A 523 32.81 -11.40 5.59
CA ASP A 523 32.26 -11.07 4.27
C ASP A 523 32.86 -11.88 3.12
N ALA A 524 34.05 -12.47 3.30
CA ALA A 524 34.64 -13.35 2.28
C ALA A 524 33.86 -14.67 2.15
N THR A 525 33.36 -15.19 3.28
CA THR A 525 32.62 -16.45 3.32
C THR A 525 31.11 -16.23 3.54
N LYS A 526 30.71 -15.00 3.84
CA LYS A 526 29.42 -14.57 4.39
C LYS A 526 29.06 -15.18 5.74
N GLU A 527 29.93 -15.98 6.37
CA GLU A 527 29.62 -16.65 7.63
C GLU A 527 29.47 -15.67 8.79
N ILE A 528 28.38 -15.79 9.54
CA ILE A 528 28.21 -15.13 10.83
C ILE A 528 28.81 -16.05 11.90
N LEU A 529 29.86 -15.56 12.55
CA LEU A 529 30.64 -16.30 13.54
C LEU A 529 29.91 -16.36 14.88
N HIS A 530 29.41 -15.21 15.32
CA HIS A 530 28.72 -15.05 16.60
C HIS A 530 27.81 -13.83 16.60
N ALA A 531 26.82 -13.82 17.50
CA ALA A 531 25.94 -12.68 17.72
C ALA A 531 25.49 -12.61 19.18
N VAL A 532 25.11 -11.41 19.61
CA VAL A 532 24.49 -11.16 20.91
C VAL A 532 23.32 -10.22 20.72
N GLN A 533 22.35 -10.31 21.64
CA GLN A 533 21.15 -9.49 21.63
C GLN A 533 20.98 -8.82 23.00
N ALA A 534 20.56 -7.55 23.00
CA ALA A 534 20.21 -6.80 24.19
C ALA A 534 18.89 -6.05 23.98
N ASP A 535 18.08 -5.94 25.03
CA ASP A 535 16.89 -5.08 25.01
C ASP A 535 17.32 -3.62 25.13
N LEU A 536 16.71 -2.74 24.32
CA LEU A 536 16.88 -1.30 24.47
C LEU A 536 16.00 -0.76 25.60
N ASP A 537 14.77 -1.28 25.66
CA ASP A 537 13.75 -0.77 26.55
C ASP A 537 13.74 -1.46 27.94
N GLY A 538 14.82 -2.11 28.39
CA GLY A 538 14.84 -2.78 29.70
C GLY A 538 14.60 -1.80 30.87
N LYS A 539 13.68 -2.01 31.81
CA LYS A 539 12.69 -3.09 32.06
C LYS A 539 11.26 -2.60 31.89
#